data_AF-X1LL19-F1
#
_entry.id   AF-X1LL19-F1
#
_cell.length_a   1.000
_cell.length_b   1.000
_cell.length_c   1.000
_cell.angle_alpha   90.00
_cell.angle_beta   90.00
_cell.angle_gamma   90.00
#
_symmetry.space_group_name_H-M   'P 1'
#
loop_
_entity.id
_entity.type
_entity.pdbx_description
1 polymer ?
#
loop_
_entity_poly.entity_id
_entity_poly.type
_entity_poly.pdbx_seq_one_letter_code
_entity_poly.pdbx_strand_id
1 'polypeptide(L)'
;MDALKAIKERRSIRDFNEQGIPKGVIEDIIDCARLAPSANNVQPWEFVIITDRDLRKRIANIADYGKFIATSPACIIVFCKDTKYYLEDGSAATENILIAAQAYGLGTCWVAGDKKPYAPQIN
;
A
#
# COMPACT_ATOMS: atom_id res chain seq x y z
N MET A 1 16.61 2.17 -11.91
CA MET A 1 16.68 1.16 -10.83
C MET A 1 16.72 -0.22 -11.46
N ASP A 2 17.49 -1.17 -10.93
CA ASP A 2 17.40 -2.58 -11.31
C ASP A 2 16.22 -3.24 -10.58
N ALA A 3 15.24 -3.74 -11.33
CA ALA A 3 14.06 -4.41 -10.80
C ALA A 3 14.40 -5.63 -9.94
N LEU A 4 15.42 -6.41 -10.33
CA LEU A 4 15.83 -7.59 -9.58
C LEU A 4 16.41 -7.21 -8.22
N LYS A 5 17.14 -6.08 -8.14
CA LYS A 5 17.64 -5.54 -6.89
C LYS A 5 16.50 -5.11 -5.97
N ALA A 6 15.53 -4.36 -6.49
CA ALA A 6 14.36 -3.92 -5.73
C ALA A 6 13.62 -5.10 -5.10
N ILE A 7 13.33 -6.14 -5.91
CA ILE A 7 12.63 -7.34 -5.45
C ILE A 7 13.44 -8.07 -4.35
N LYS A 8 14.75 -8.27 -4.55
CA LYS A 8 15.60 -9.03 -3.62
C LYS A 8 15.88 -8.30 -2.31
N GLU A 9 15.91 -6.98 -2.32
CA GLU A 9 16.24 -6.16 -1.14
C GLU A 9 15.02 -5.71 -0.34
N ARG A 10 13.81 -5.73 -0.90
CA ARG A 10 12.58 -5.35 -0.21
C ARG A 10 12.42 -6.09 1.12
N ARG A 11 12.17 -5.36 2.21
CA ARG A 11 11.85 -5.91 3.55
C ARG A 11 10.65 -5.18 4.14
N SER A 12 9.97 -5.84 5.09
CA SER A 12 8.89 -5.19 5.83
C SER A 12 9.46 -4.28 6.91
N ILE A 13 9.33 -2.97 6.71
CA ILE A 13 9.76 -1.95 7.66
C ILE A 13 8.57 -1.54 8.53
N ARG A 14 8.76 -1.54 9.85
CA ARG A 14 7.70 -1.23 10.84
C ARG A 14 8.09 -0.13 11.80
N ASP A 15 9.21 0.53 11.53
CA ASP A 15 9.68 1.71 12.23
C ASP A 15 9.96 2.79 11.20
N PHE A 16 9.29 3.93 11.34
CA PHE A 16 9.25 4.99 10.34
C PHE A 16 9.55 6.32 11.00
N ASN A 17 10.25 7.18 10.29
CA ASN A 17 10.33 8.60 10.64
C ASN A 17 9.14 9.35 10.03
N GLU A 18 8.82 10.51 10.60
CA GLU A 18 7.71 11.36 10.12
C GLU A 18 8.11 12.24 8.91
N GLN A 19 9.24 11.96 8.25
CA GLN A 19 9.67 12.74 7.09
C GLN A 19 8.70 12.52 5.92
N GLY A 20 8.09 13.61 5.45
CA GLY A 20 7.17 13.55 4.32
C GLY A 20 7.82 12.99 3.05
N ILE A 21 7.01 12.32 2.24
CA ILE A 21 7.41 11.81 0.93
C ILE A 21 6.97 12.85 -0.13
N PRO A 22 7.84 13.22 -1.10
CA PRO A 22 7.44 14.11 -2.18
C PRO A 22 6.22 13.59 -2.94
N LYS A 23 5.27 14.48 -3.24
CA LYS A 23 4.00 14.11 -3.92
C LYS A 23 4.23 13.32 -5.21
N GLY A 24 5.17 13.77 -6.06
CA GLY A 24 5.49 13.12 -7.32
C GLY A 24 6.03 11.69 -7.17
N VAL A 25 6.70 11.38 -6.05
CA VAL A 25 7.15 10.01 -5.75
C VAL A 25 5.95 9.12 -5.42
N ILE A 26 4.99 9.62 -4.65
CA ILE A 26 3.77 8.86 -4.35
C ILE A 26 2.96 8.65 -5.63
N GLU A 27 2.79 9.69 -6.46
CA GLU A 27 2.08 9.59 -7.73
C GLU A 27 2.69 8.54 -8.66
N ASP A 28 4.02 8.48 -8.76
CA ASP A 28 4.72 7.48 -9.57
C ASP A 28 4.59 6.04 -9.01
N ILE A 29 4.62 5.88 -7.68
CA ILE A 29 4.36 4.59 -7.02
C ILE A 29 2.94 4.09 -7.34
N ILE A 30 1.95 4.99 -7.33
CA ILE A 30 0.56 4.65 -7.69
C ILE A 30 0.43 4.38 -9.19
N ASP A 31 1.20 5.06 -10.04
CA ASP A 31 1.27 4.74 -11.48
C ASP A 31 1.78 3.31 -11.70
N CYS A 32 2.81 2.90 -10.96
CA CYS A 32 3.29 1.51 -10.96
C CYS A 32 2.21 0.53 -10.47
N ALA A 33 1.43 0.91 -9.45
CA ALA A 33 0.35 0.08 -8.93
C ALA A 33 -0.74 -0.19 -9.97
N ARG A 34 -1.18 0.84 -10.71
CA ARG A 34 -2.20 0.67 -11.77
C ARG A 34 -1.73 -0.15 -12.97
N LEU A 35 -0.41 -0.31 -13.14
CA LEU A 35 0.19 -1.13 -14.20
C LEU A 35 0.29 -2.61 -13.80
N ALA A 36 -0.19 -2.99 -12.62
CA ALA A 36 -0.30 -4.39 -12.24
C ALA A 36 -1.20 -5.18 -13.22
N PRO A 37 -0.95 -6.48 -13.42
CA PRO A 37 -1.89 -7.33 -14.16
C PRO A 37 -3.24 -7.38 -13.44
N SER A 38 -4.33 -7.45 -14.21
CA SER A 38 -5.66 -7.77 -13.69
C SER A 38 -6.37 -8.78 -14.57
N ALA A 39 -7.21 -9.61 -13.95
CA ALA A 39 -8.05 -10.55 -14.67
C ALA A 39 -8.95 -9.81 -15.67
N ASN A 40 -8.91 -10.22 -16.95
CA ASN A 40 -9.65 -9.60 -18.05
C ASN A 40 -9.44 -8.07 -18.18
N ASN A 41 -8.31 -7.56 -17.68
CA ASN A 41 -7.99 -6.12 -17.67
C ASN A 41 -9.05 -5.26 -16.95
N VAL A 42 -9.77 -5.82 -15.98
CA VAL A 42 -10.86 -5.14 -15.27
C VAL A 42 -10.36 -3.98 -14.41
N GLN A 43 -9.11 -4.06 -13.93
CA GLN A 43 -8.48 -3.04 -13.10
C GLN A 43 -9.38 -2.63 -11.92
N PRO A 44 -9.75 -3.58 -11.04
CA PRO A 44 -10.79 -3.36 -10.03
C PRO A 44 -10.36 -2.44 -8.89
N TRP A 45 -9.08 -2.06 -8.82
CA TRP A 45 -8.48 -1.36 -7.70
C TRP A 45 -8.83 0.13 -7.63
N GLU A 46 -8.96 0.62 -6.41
CA GLU A 46 -9.01 2.04 -6.06
C GLU A 46 -7.96 2.32 -4.98
N PHE A 47 -7.13 3.34 -5.19
CA PHE A 47 -6.02 3.67 -4.29
C PHE A 47 -6.34 4.94 -3.49
N VAL A 48 -6.37 4.82 -2.16
CA VAL A 48 -6.56 5.96 -1.26
C VAL A 48 -5.26 6.25 -0.54
N ILE A 49 -4.70 7.44 -0.78
CA ILE A 49 -3.47 7.90 -0.16
C ILE A 49 -3.81 8.77 1.05
N ILE A 50 -3.32 8.35 2.22
CA ILE A 50 -3.56 9.04 3.49
C ILE A 50 -2.23 9.58 4.01
N THR A 51 -2.07 10.90 3.96
CA THR A 51 -0.95 11.64 4.55
C THR A 51 -1.31 12.31 5.88
N ASP A 52 -2.60 12.56 6.11
CA ASP A 52 -3.12 13.13 7.35
C ASP A 52 -2.73 12.28 8.57
N ARG A 53 -2.15 12.94 9.59
CA ARG A 53 -1.57 12.26 10.75
C ARG A 53 -2.64 11.65 11.64
N ASP A 54 -3.74 12.33 11.84
CA ASP A 54 -4.77 11.89 12.78
C ASP A 54 -5.60 10.76 12.17
N LEU A 55 -5.85 10.79 10.86
CA LEU A 55 -6.46 9.67 10.14
C LEU A 55 -5.56 8.43 10.14
N ARG A 56 -4.24 8.57 9.94
CA ARG A 56 -3.30 7.45 10.07
C ARG A 56 -3.30 6.85 11.48
N LYS A 57 -3.30 7.68 12.53
CA LYS A 57 -3.43 7.21 13.92
C LYS A 57 -4.73 6.45 14.15
N ARG A 58 -5.84 6.93 13.60
CA ARG A 58 -7.14 6.24 13.69
C ARG A 58 -7.07 4.85 13.06
N ILE A 59 -6.50 4.73 11.86
CA ILE A 59 -6.31 3.44 11.18
C ILE A 59 -5.40 2.51 11.99
N ALA A 60 -4.30 3.04 12.53
CA ALA A 60 -3.35 2.27 13.36
C ALA A 60 -4.00 1.67 14.61
N ASN A 61 -5.03 2.32 15.17
CA ASN A 61 -5.80 1.82 16.30
C ASN A 61 -6.84 0.75 15.92
N ILE A 62 -7.25 0.72 14.64
CA ILE A 62 -8.23 -0.24 14.12
C ILE A 62 -7.54 -1.53 13.66
N ALA A 63 -6.36 -1.43 13.04
CA ALA A 63 -5.67 -2.56 12.44
C ALA A 63 -4.89 -3.40 13.47
N ASP A 64 -5.18 -4.71 13.57
CA ASP A 64 -4.60 -5.65 14.54
C ASP A 64 -3.06 -5.58 14.67
N TYR A 65 -2.36 -5.47 13.54
CA TYR A 65 -0.90 -5.47 13.45
C TYR A 65 -0.36 -4.20 12.75
N GLY A 66 -1.17 -3.14 12.68
CA GLY A 66 -0.89 -1.93 11.91
C GLY A 66 -0.41 -0.73 12.73
N LYS A 67 0.03 -0.91 13.98
CA LYS A 67 0.38 0.21 14.88
C LYS A 67 1.42 1.18 14.30
N PHE A 68 2.32 0.69 13.46
CA PHE A 68 3.33 1.50 12.77
C PHE A 68 2.77 2.49 11.74
N ILE A 69 1.50 2.34 11.33
CA ILE A 69 0.81 3.30 10.45
C ILE A 69 0.73 4.68 11.13
N ALA A 70 0.68 4.74 12.46
CA ALA A 70 0.61 6.00 13.21
C ALA A 70 1.84 6.90 12.97
N THR A 71 3.01 6.30 12.75
CA THR A 71 4.29 7.00 12.54
C THR A 71 4.74 7.01 11.08
N SER A 72 4.15 6.19 10.20
CA SER A 72 4.47 6.19 8.78
C SER A 72 4.03 7.49 8.10
N PRO A 73 4.85 8.13 7.25
CA PRO A 73 4.50 9.43 6.66
C PRO A 73 3.32 9.37 5.67
N ALA A 74 3.01 8.18 5.15
CA ALA A 74 1.85 7.91 4.32
C ALA A 74 1.31 6.50 4.61
N CYS A 75 0.03 6.29 4.30
CA CYS A 75 -0.63 4.99 4.24
C CYS A 75 -1.40 4.92 2.91
N ILE A 76 -1.18 3.85 2.13
CA ILE A 76 -1.93 3.61 0.90
C ILE A 76 -2.90 2.46 1.18
N ILE A 77 -4.19 2.73 1.04
CA ILE A 77 -5.22 1.70 1.10
C ILE A 77 -5.53 1.26 -0.33
N VAL A 78 -5.50 -0.05 -0.56
CA VAL A 78 -5.87 -0.67 -1.82
C VAL A 78 -7.26 -1.29 -1.64
N PHE A 79 -8.28 -0.62 -2.16
CA PHE A 79 -9.62 -1.19 -2.29
C PHE A 79 -9.73 -1.90 -3.64
N CYS A 80 -10.64 -2.86 -3.75
CA CYS A 80 -11.01 -3.44 -5.02
C CYS A 80 -12.53 -3.60 -5.09
N LYS A 81 -13.10 -3.36 -6.28
CA LYS A 81 -14.48 -3.72 -6.59
C LYS A 81 -14.66 -5.23 -6.46
N ASP A 82 -15.87 -5.66 -6.07
CA ASP A 82 -16.20 -7.08 -5.93
C ASP A 82 -16.25 -7.75 -7.32
N THR A 83 -15.11 -8.31 -7.71
CA THR A 83 -14.93 -9.08 -8.94
C THR A 83 -14.41 -10.47 -8.59
N LYS A 84 -14.56 -11.44 -9.51
CA LYS A 84 -14.16 -12.83 -9.25
C LYS A 84 -12.70 -12.98 -8.76
N TYR A 85 -11.81 -12.08 -9.16
CA TYR A 85 -10.37 -12.14 -8.90
C TYR A 85 -9.85 -10.88 -8.18
N TYR A 86 -10.71 -10.17 -7.44
CA TYR A 86 -10.34 -8.90 -6.80
C TYR A 86 -9.15 -9.05 -5.86
N LEU A 87 -9.02 -10.20 -5.21
CA LEU A 87 -7.99 -10.44 -4.20
C LEU A 87 -6.62 -10.59 -4.87
N GLU A 88 -6.54 -11.36 -5.95
CA GLU A 88 -5.34 -11.52 -6.75
C GLU A 88 -4.93 -10.21 -7.41
N ASP A 89 -5.88 -9.49 -8.00
CA ASP A 89 -5.65 -8.22 -8.68
C ASP A 89 -5.14 -7.15 -7.70
N GLY A 90 -5.80 -6.99 -6.54
CA GLY A 90 -5.39 -6.07 -5.49
C GLY A 90 -4.03 -6.44 -4.86
N SER A 91 -3.74 -7.74 -4.75
CA SER A 91 -2.45 -8.23 -4.27
C SER A 91 -1.32 -7.90 -5.23
N ALA A 92 -1.55 -8.05 -6.54
CA ALA A 92 -0.58 -7.70 -7.57
C ALA A 92 -0.28 -6.18 -7.57
N ALA A 93 -1.32 -5.36 -7.49
CA ALA A 93 -1.18 -3.91 -7.34
C ALA A 93 -0.40 -3.54 -6.07
N THR A 94 -0.69 -4.22 -4.95
CA THR A 94 0.03 -4.01 -3.69
C THR A 94 1.52 -4.37 -3.82
N GLU A 95 1.87 -5.48 -4.45
CA GLU A 95 3.28 -5.85 -4.63
C GLU A 95 4.02 -4.83 -5.52
N ASN A 96 3.38 -4.33 -6.58
CA ASN A 96 3.94 -3.25 -7.40
C ASN A 96 4.23 -1.99 -6.56
N ILE A 97 3.34 -1.61 -5.64
CA ILE A 97 3.57 -0.49 -4.70
C ILE A 97 4.83 -0.74 -3.87
N LEU A 98 4.97 -1.94 -3.30
CA LEU A 98 6.09 -2.25 -2.42
C LEU A 98 7.43 -2.24 -3.17
N ILE A 99 7.47 -2.78 -4.39
CA ILE A 99 8.69 -2.82 -5.22
C ILE A 99 9.04 -1.40 -5.71
N ALA A 100 8.06 -0.62 -6.17
CA ALA A 100 8.28 0.76 -6.59
C ALA A 100 8.78 1.64 -5.43
N ALA A 101 8.20 1.50 -4.24
CA ALA A 101 8.68 2.20 -3.05
C ALA A 101 10.13 1.82 -2.70
N GLN A 102 10.48 0.53 -2.76
CA GLN A 102 11.87 0.08 -2.59
C GLN A 102 12.80 0.69 -3.64
N ALA A 103 12.32 0.93 -4.87
CA ALA A 103 13.06 1.62 -5.91
C ALA A 103 13.39 3.09 -5.62
N TYR A 104 12.57 3.74 -4.81
CA TYR A 104 12.83 5.07 -4.26
C TYR A 104 13.62 5.03 -2.94
N GLY A 105 14.04 3.85 -2.47
CA GLY A 105 14.72 3.68 -1.18
C GLY A 105 13.79 3.82 0.03
N LEU A 106 12.48 3.71 -0.18
CA LEU A 106 11.48 3.82 0.89
C LEU A 106 11.21 2.45 1.53
N GLY A 107 11.10 2.44 2.85
CA GLY A 107 10.61 1.28 3.59
C GLY A 107 9.09 1.15 3.48
N THR A 108 8.59 -0.08 3.43
CA THR A 108 7.14 -0.36 3.39
C THR A 108 6.79 -1.58 4.24
N CYS A 109 5.55 -1.69 4.70
CA CYS A 109 5.00 -2.93 5.24
C CYS A 109 3.54 -3.07 4.84
N TRP A 110 3.19 -4.21 4.24
CA TRP A 110 1.82 -4.54 3.91
C TRP A 110 1.06 -5.01 5.16
N VAL A 111 -0.08 -4.39 5.42
CA VAL A 111 -1.09 -4.83 6.39
C VAL A 111 -2.29 -5.40 5.63
N ALA A 112 -2.57 -6.70 5.82
CA ALA A 112 -3.69 -7.36 5.14
C ALA A 112 -5.04 -6.89 5.70
N GLY A 113 -5.91 -6.36 4.84
CA GLY A 113 -7.27 -5.94 5.18
C GLY A 113 -8.37 -6.94 4.80
N ASP A 114 -8.21 -7.71 3.72
CA ASP A 114 -9.25 -8.66 3.29
C ASP A 114 -9.60 -9.68 4.39
N LYS A 115 -10.90 -9.96 4.56
CA LYS A 115 -11.48 -10.84 5.58
C LYS A 115 -11.14 -10.48 7.03
N LYS A 116 -10.56 -9.31 7.29
CA LYS A 116 -10.31 -8.86 8.66
C LYS A 116 -11.59 -8.31 9.29
N PRO A 117 -11.88 -8.64 10.57
CA PRO A 117 -13.04 -8.09 11.28
C PRO A 117 -13.04 -6.56 11.34
N TYR A 118 -11.86 -5.94 11.26
CA TYR A 118 -11.71 -4.49 11.32
C TYR A 118 -11.91 -3.79 9.97
N ALA A 119 -11.90 -4.51 8.83
CA ALA A 119 -11.93 -3.91 7.50
C ALA A 119 -13.15 -3.00 7.25
N PRO A 120 -14.38 -3.37 7.69
CA PRO A 120 -15.55 -2.50 7.53
C PRO A 120 -15.46 -1.17 8.29
N GLN A 121 -14.53 -1.02 9.24
CA GLN A 121 -14.32 0.20 10.01
C GLN A 121 -13.38 1.21 9.33
N ILE A 122 -12.70 0.77 8.26
CA ILE A 122 -11.76 1.58 7.47
C ILE A 122 -12.42 2.09 6.17
N ASN A 123 -13.45 1.40 5.68
CA ASN A 123 -14.23 1.75 4.48
C ASN A 123 -14.97 3.09 4.61
#